data_AF-X8A6F9-F1
#
_entry.id   AF-X8A6F9-F1
#
_cell.length_a   1.000
_cell.length_b   1.000
_cell.length_c   1.000
_cell.angle_alpha   90.00
_cell.angle_beta   90.00
_cell.angle_gamma   90.00
#
_symmetry.space_group_name_H-M   'P 1'
#
loop_
_entity.id
_entity.type
_entity.pdbx_description
1 polymer ?
#
loop_
_entity_poly.entity_id
_entity_poly.type
_entity_poly.pdbx_seq_one_letter_code
_entity_poly.pdbx_strand_id
1 'polypeptide(L)'
;MESTDRPAEDAGRNKVDEDDHDLLTFGEAGERLRLEIAAAAREVQGLQQSGPVEALEKAQARLDALRSAAARNSAQPINDANFEKFFGYPGKAKRNLPGAPSAR
;
A
#
# COMPACT_ATOMS: atom_id res chain seq x y z
N MET A 1 13.16 -38.66 45.02
CA MET A 1 13.88 -37.39 44.84
C MET A 1 14.46 -37.45 43.44
N GLU A 2 14.12 -36.63 42.46
CA GLU A 2 13.32 -35.41 42.34
C GLU A 2 13.22 -35.20 40.82
N SER A 3 12.02 -35.31 40.25
CA SER A 3 11.29 -34.18 39.63
C SER A 3 12.08 -33.44 38.55
N THR A 4 11.86 -33.81 37.27
CA THR A 4 11.19 -32.97 36.25
C THR A 4 11.93 -31.67 35.86
N ASP A 5 12.29 -31.53 34.59
CA ASP A 5 11.60 -30.56 33.73
C ASP A 5 11.72 -30.94 32.25
N ARG A 6 10.67 -30.58 31.52
CA ARG A 6 10.19 -31.13 30.25
C ARG A 6 11.12 -30.85 29.05
N PRO A 7 11.04 -31.64 27.95
CA PRO A 7 11.33 -31.08 26.64
C PRO A 7 10.33 -29.94 26.44
N ALA A 8 10.82 -28.73 26.17
CA ALA A 8 9.95 -27.64 25.76
C ALA A 8 9.15 -28.13 24.54
N GLU A 9 7.90 -28.54 24.80
CA GLU A 9 6.87 -28.61 23.79
C GLU A 9 6.81 -27.20 23.22
N ASP A 10 7.43 -27.03 22.05
CA ASP A 10 7.27 -25.85 21.20
C ASP A 10 5.79 -25.82 20.81
N ALA A 11 5.02 -25.20 21.70
CA ALA A 11 3.59 -25.10 21.63
C ALA A 11 3.23 -24.29 20.38
N GLY A 12 2.89 -25.00 19.32
CA GLY A 12 1.83 -24.61 18.41
C GLY A 12 2.07 -23.34 17.60
N ARG A 13 3.30 -23.08 17.14
CA ARG A 13 3.45 -22.30 15.92
C ARG A 13 3.26 -23.23 14.73
N ASN A 14 2.01 -23.59 14.47
CA ASN A 14 1.65 -24.09 13.15
C ASN A 14 2.14 -23.03 12.16
N LYS A 15 3.13 -23.40 11.32
CA LYS A 15 3.49 -22.62 10.15
C LYS A 15 2.20 -22.49 9.36
N VAL A 16 1.58 -21.31 9.39
CA VAL A 16 0.48 -20.99 8.49
C VAL A 16 1.01 -21.35 7.11
N ASP A 17 0.25 -22.12 6.33
CA ASP A 17 0.59 -22.43 4.96
C ASP A 17 0.80 -21.07 4.28
N GLU A 18 2.07 -20.67 4.17
CA GLU A 18 2.50 -19.40 3.64
C GLU A 18 2.31 -19.56 2.14
N ASP A 19 1.06 -19.41 1.69
CA ASP A 19 0.78 -19.08 0.30
C ASP A 19 1.68 -17.88 0.00
N ASP A 20 2.77 -18.12 -0.73
CA ASP A 20 3.77 -17.12 -1.08
C ASP A 20 3.06 -15.91 -1.71
N HIS A 21 2.83 -14.88 -0.89
CA HIS A 21 2.17 -13.67 -1.35
C HIS A 21 3.21 -12.81 -2.06
N ASP A 22 3.24 -12.90 -3.39
CA ASP A 22 4.05 -11.99 -4.20
C ASP A 22 3.75 -10.54 -3.82
N LEU A 23 4.74 -9.88 -3.24
CA LEU A 23 4.64 -8.46 -2.91
C LEU A 23 4.65 -7.65 -4.21
N LEU A 24 3.62 -6.84 -4.41
CA LEU A 24 3.55 -5.96 -5.56
C LEU A 24 4.58 -4.83 -5.47
N THR A 25 5.22 -4.54 -6.59
CA THR A 25 5.97 -3.29 -6.73
C THR A 25 5.03 -2.07 -6.71
N PHE A 26 5.56 -0.88 -6.42
CA PHE A 26 4.76 0.37 -6.47
C PHE A 26 4.11 0.61 -7.84
N GLY A 27 4.76 0.16 -8.92
CA GLY A 27 4.21 0.25 -10.28
C GLY A 27 3.00 -0.66 -10.45
N GLU A 28 3.13 -1.94 -10.07
CA GLU A 28 2.05 -2.93 -10.16
C GLU A 28 0.88 -2.59 -9.23
N ALA A 29 1.16 -2.14 -8.01
CA ALA A 29 0.16 -1.62 -7.08
C ALA A 29 -0.56 -0.39 -7.68
N GLY A 30 0.18 0.48 -8.38
CA GLY A 30 -0.38 1.66 -9.05
C GLY A 30 -1.35 1.31 -10.17
N GLU A 31 -1.02 0.34 -11.01
CA GLU A 31 -1.90 -0.11 -12.10
C GLU A 31 -3.16 -0.78 -11.54
N ARG A 32 -3.02 -1.61 -10.51
CA ARG A 32 -4.18 -2.20 -9.83
C ARG A 32 -5.08 -1.13 -9.20
N LEU A 33 -4.49 -0.12 -8.54
CA LEU A 33 -5.25 1.00 -7.99
C LEU A 33 -5.99 1.79 -9.08
N ARG A 34 -5.39 1.98 -10.26
CA ARG A 34 -6.07 2.66 -11.39
C ARG A 34 -7.32 1.90 -11.86
N LEU A 35 -7.20 0.59 -12.06
CA LEU A 35 -8.33 -0.24 -12.48
C LEU A 35 -9.45 -0.22 -11.44
N GLU A 36 -9.08 -0.33 -10.16
CA GLU A 36 -10.04 -0.31 -9.05
C GLU A 36 -10.75 1.06 -8.93
N ILE A 37 -10.02 2.16 -9.09
CA ILE A 37 -10.61 3.52 -9.13
C ILE A 37 -11.62 3.64 -10.28
N ALA A 38 -11.29 3.11 -11.46
CA ALA A 38 -12.19 3.15 -12.61
C ALA A 38 -13.47 2.35 -12.36
N ALA A 39 -13.37 1.18 -11.73
CA ALA A 39 -14.52 0.37 -11.35
C ALA A 39 -15.39 1.11 -10.31
N ALA A 40 -14.79 1.62 -9.23
CA ALA A 40 -15.51 2.35 -8.19
C ALA A 40 -16.17 3.63 -8.73
N ALA A 41 -15.55 4.34 -9.68
CA ALA A 41 -16.15 5.51 -10.31
C ALA A 41 -17.40 5.16 -11.12
N ARG A 42 -17.40 4.02 -11.83
CA ARG A 42 -18.59 3.52 -12.55
C ARG A 42 -19.70 3.12 -11.58
N GLU A 43 -19.35 2.50 -10.47
CA GLU A 43 -20.31 2.14 -9.42
C GLU A 43 -21.00 3.39 -8.83
N VAL A 44 -20.23 4.42 -8.48
CA VAL A 44 -20.76 5.71 -8.04
C VAL A 44 -21.69 6.31 -9.10
N GLN A 45 -21.27 6.32 -10.37
CA GLN A 45 -22.10 6.86 -11.45
C GLN A 45 -23.43 6.11 -11.60
N GLY A 46 -23.42 4.78 -11.48
CA GLY A 46 -24.64 3.98 -11.50
C GLY A 46 -25.56 4.28 -10.32
N LEU A 47 -24.99 4.39 -9.11
CA LEU A 47 -25.74 4.70 -7.90
C LEU A 47 -26.29 6.13 -7.87
N GLN A 48 -25.62 7.08 -8.52
CA GLN A 48 -26.13 8.46 -8.65
C GLN A 48 -27.42 8.54 -9.48
N GLN A 49 -27.64 7.61 -10.42
CA GLN A 49 -28.80 7.64 -11.32
C GLN A 49 -30.06 7.05 -10.70
N SER A 50 -29.93 6.04 -9.85
CA SER A 50 -31.09 5.31 -9.29
C SER A 50 -30.82 4.51 -8.02
N GLY A 51 -29.65 4.72 -7.39
CA GLY A 51 -29.22 3.95 -6.23
C GLY A 51 -29.77 4.49 -4.90
N PRO A 52 -29.82 3.64 -3.85
CA PRO A 52 -30.06 4.09 -2.48
C PRO A 52 -28.97 5.08 -2.03
N VAL A 53 -29.36 6.14 -1.31
CA VAL A 53 -28.44 7.19 -0.82
C VAL A 53 -27.30 6.60 0.02
N GLU A 54 -27.60 5.67 0.91
CA GLU A 54 -26.59 5.02 1.75
C GLU A 54 -25.55 4.23 0.93
N ALA A 55 -25.99 3.56 -0.14
CA ALA A 55 -25.09 2.84 -1.04
C ALA A 55 -24.19 3.82 -1.81
N LEU A 56 -24.75 4.94 -2.27
CA LEU A 56 -24.01 6.01 -2.92
C LEU A 56 -22.94 6.61 -2.00
N GLU A 57 -23.28 6.90 -0.75
CA GLU A 57 -22.34 7.43 0.24
C GLU A 57 -21.18 6.48 0.50
N LYS A 58 -21.46 5.17 0.66
CA LYS A 58 -20.42 4.14 0.83
C LYS A 58 -19.51 4.02 -0.40
N ALA A 59 -20.09 4.02 -1.60
CA ALA A 59 -19.34 3.94 -2.84
C ALA A 59 -18.45 5.18 -3.03
N GLN A 60 -18.94 6.36 -2.68
CA GLN A 60 -18.17 7.61 -2.73
C GLN A 60 -17.00 7.59 -1.74
N ALA A 61 -17.23 7.17 -0.49
CA ALA A 61 -16.18 7.01 0.51
C ALA A 61 -15.09 6.02 0.05
N ARG A 62 -15.47 4.91 -0.57
CA ARG A 62 -14.52 3.95 -1.15
C ARG A 62 -13.70 4.58 -2.27
N LEU A 63 -14.34 5.29 -3.19
CA LEU A 63 -13.67 5.98 -4.30
C LEU A 63 -12.65 7.00 -3.78
N ASP A 64 -13.00 7.77 -2.76
CA ASP A 64 -12.12 8.79 -2.17
C ASP A 64 -10.94 8.15 -1.42
N ALA A 65 -11.15 7.03 -0.73
CA ALA A 65 -10.09 6.26 -0.11
C ALA A 65 -9.09 5.70 -1.16
N LEU A 66 -9.59 5.17 -2.27
CA LEU A 66 -8.77 4.66 -3.37
C LEU A 66 -7.97 5.77 -4.05
N ARG A 67 -8.58 6.92 -4.31
CA ARG A 67 -7.89 8.10 -4.85
C ARG A 67 -6.78 8.57 -3.92
N SER A 68 -7.05 8.60 -2.62
CA SER A 68 -6.05 8.94 -1.60
C SER A 68 -4.91 7.92 -1.56
N ALA A 69 -5.20 6.63 -1.72
CA ALA A 69 -4.19 5.59 -1.82
C ALA A 69 -3.32 5.74 -3.09
N ALA A 70 -3.93 6.02 -4.24
CA ALA A 70 -3.21 6.27 -5.48
C ALA A 70 -2.30 7.50 -5.39
N ALA A 71 -2.77 8.58 -4.73
CA ALA A 71 -1.94 9.75 -4.47
C ALA A 71 -0.69 9.37 -3.66
N ARG A 72 -0.84 8.61 -2.56
CA ARG A 72 0.29 8.11 -1.76
C ARG A 72 1.21 7.19 -2.54
N ASN A 73 0.66 6.31 -3.38
CA ASN A 73 1.44 5.40 -4.23
C ASN A 73 2.26 6.16 -5.28
N SER A 74 1.73 7.26 -5.82
CA SER A 74 2.43 8.13 -6.77
C SER A 74 3.48 9.06 -6.13
N ALA A 75 3.31 9.39 -4.85
CA ALA A 75 4.09 10.40 -4.14
C ALA A 75 5.49 9.94 -3.66
N GLN A 76 6.04 8.83 -4.17
CA GLN A 76 7.32 8.31 -3.68
C GLN A 76 8.42 8.15 -4.76
N PRO A 77 8.82 9.21 -5.48
CA PRO A 77 10.24 9.41 -5.71
C PRO A 77 10.93 9.72 -4.37
N ILE A 78 12.10 9.13 -4.11
CA ILE A 78 12.97 9.58 -3.02
C ILE A 78 13.17 11.10 -3.20
N ASN A 79 12.82 11.87 -2.19
CA ASN A 79 13.00 13.31 -2.08
C ASN A 79 13.74 13.62 -0.77
N ASP A 80 14.25 14.82 -0.63
CA ASP A 80 15.09 15.15 0.54
C ASP A 80 14.31 15.03 1.86
N ALA A 81 12.98 15.24 1.83
CA ALA A 81 12.12 15.16 3.01
C ALA A 81 11.82 13.71 3.46
N ASN A 82 11.87 12.73 2.56
CA ASN A 82 11.69 11.31 2.89
C ASN A 82 13.02 10.53 2.92
N PHE A 83 14.13 11.11 2.44
CA PHE A 83 15.44 10.46 2.35
C PHE A 83 15.92 9.92 3.69
N GLU A 84 15.97 10.78 4.71
CA GLU A 84 16.45 10.39 6.04
C GLU A 84 15.56 9.31 6.67
N LYS A 85 14.25 9.38 6.44
CA LYS A 85 13.31 8.35 6.88
C LYS A 85 13.55 7.00 6.19
N PHE A 86 13.93 7.00 4.91
CA PHE A 86 14.17 5.78 4.14
C PHE A 86 15.55 5.17 4.41
N PHE A 87 16.58 5.98 4.65
CA PHE A 87 17.97 5.51 4.74
C PHE A 87 18.57 5.60 6.15
N GLY A 88 17.91 6.27 7.11
CA GLY A 88 18.35 6.35 8.51
C GLY A 88 19.55 7.27 8.75
N TYR A 89 19.94 8.09 7.77
CA TYR A 89 20.96 9.13 7.90
C TYR A 89 20.61 10.36 7.04
N PRO A 90 21.06 11.57 7.44
CA PRO A 90 20.79 12.78 6.68
C PRO A 90 21.45 12.72 5.30
N GLY A 91 20.67 12.98 4.25
CA GLY A 91 21.14 12.96 2.87
C GLY A 91 20.11 13.53 1.91
N LYS A 92 20.52 13.73 0.65
CA LYS A 92 19.67 14.26 -0.41
C LYS A 92 19.46 13.21 -1.49
N ALA A 93 18.27 13.17 -2.06
CA ALA A 93 17.98 12.27 -3.17
C ALA A 93 18.93 12.59 -4.34
N LYS A 94 19.51 11.57 -4.97
CA LYS A 94 20.49 11.76 -6.07
C LYS A 94 19.96 12.63 -7.22
N ARG A 95 18.64 12.67 -7.44
CA ARG A 95 17.96 13.52 -8.44
C ARG A 95 17.89 15.02 -8.06
N ASN A 96 18.08 15.35 -6.79
CA ASN A 96 18.06 16.73 -6.28
C ASN A 96 19.47 17.33 -6.13
N LEU A 97 20.52 16.56 -6.46
CA LEU A 97 21.89 17.03 -6.43
C LEU A 97 22.21 17.88 -7.67
N PRO A 98 22.94 18.99 -7.52
CA PRO A 98 23.38 19.79 -8.66
C PRO A 98 24.26 18.93 -9.59
N GLY A 99 23.86 18.83 -10.87
CA GLY A 99 24.54 18.02 -11.88
C GLY A 99 23.94 16.63 -12.14
N ALA A 100 22.83 16.27 -11.49
CA ALA A 100 22.11 15.05 -11.84
C ALA A 100 21.57 15.14 -13.29
N PRO A 101 21.83 14.14 -14.16
CA PRO A 101 21.22 14.13 -15.48
C PRO A 101 19.70 14.05 -15.31
N SER A 102 18.97 15.01 -15.89
CA SER A 102 17.52 14.88 -16.04
C SER A 102 17.25 13.60 -16.81
N ALA A 103 16.69 12.60 -16.13
CA ALA A 103 16.20 11.38 -16.77
C ALA A 103 15.17 11.82 -17.84
N ARG A 104 15.56 11.66 -19.10
CA ARG A 104 14.68 11.82 -20.26
C ARG A 104 13.67 10.67 -20.30
#